data_AF-T1A1A0-F1
#
_entry.id   AF-T1A1A0-F1
#
_cell.length_a   1.000
_cell.length_b   1.000
_cell.length_c   1.000
_cell.angle_alpha   90.00
_cell.angle_beta   90.00
_cell.angle_gamma   90.00
#
_symmetry.space_group_name_H-M   'P 1'
#
loop_
_entity.id
_entity.type
_entity.pdbx_description
1 polymer ?
#
loop_
_entity_poly.entity_id
_entity_poly.type
_entity_poly.pdbx_seq_one_letter_code
_entity_poly.pdbx_strand_id
1 'polypeptide(L)'
;MSTTAPPVPLGERLVARQVLSAEALDTALRQQRSHQVRLGELLVAEGLVPEEEVWRDLAERWDVPLVDLGAMEISSPGAAGLAPADAVRLGVVPFKQRDGVVWIAAADPTDDGVRDFITARSRLPLRWFAATPTAVRAAQLSLFGGQLAAAAVTALQDRHPEASAERQLSPRQARIALSAVALAVAALIIWRGAVLIAAMSLVVVMYAVWLAFRTHVIVRGARAGSGEDVASA
;
A
#
# COMPACT_ATOMS: atom_id res chain seq x y z
N MET A 1 39.10 -18.58 35.88
CA MET A 1 39.32 -17.45 34.96
C MET A 1 38.62 -17.80 33.67
N SER A 2 37.36 -17.39 33.50
CA SER A 2 36.59 -17.71 32.30
C SER A 2 36.97 -16.72 31.21
N THR A 3 37.76 -17.18 30.25
CA THR A 3 38.16 -16.40 29.08
C THR A 3 36.94 -16.28 28.16
N THR A 4 36.15 -15.23 28.33
CA THR A 4 35.06 -14.92 27.38
C THR A 4 35.72 -14.51 26.06
N ALA A 5 35.74 -15.43 25.10
CA ALA A 5 36.19 -15.14 23.74
C ALA A 5 35.38 -13.96 23.17
N PRO A 6 36.00 -13.06 22.38
CA PRO A 6 35.28 -11.94 21.77
C PRO A 6 34.11 -12.46 20.93
N PRO A 7 32.97 -11.74 20.89
CA PRO A 7 31.80 -12.18 20.14
C PRO A 7 32.17 -12.35 18.67
N VAL A 8 32.03 -13.57 18.15
CA VAL A 8 32.38 -13.91 16.77
C VAL A 8 31.59 -13.01 15.80
N PRO A 9 32.26 -12.29 14.89
CA PRO A 9 31.61 -11.42 13.90
C PRO A 9 30.57 -12.16 13.06
N LEU A 10 29.53 -11.45 12.60
CA LEU A 10 28.44 -12.02 11.81
C LEU A 10 28.98 -12.74 10.55
N GLY A 11 29.87 -12.07 9.81
CA GLY A 11 30.46 -12.60 8.59
C GLY A 11 31.20 -13.93 8.81
N GLU A 12 31.99 -14.04 9.88
CA GLU A 12 32.73 -15.26 10.19
C GLU A 12 31.80 -16.43 10.55
N ARG A 13 30.68 -16.17 11.25
CA ARG A 13 29.69 -17.21 11.53
C ARG A 13 28.95 -17.68 10.27
N LEU A 14 28.60 -16.76 9.38
CA LEU A 14 27.98 -17.10 8.09
C LEU A 14 28.91 -17.95 7.22
N VAL A 15 30.22 -17.67 7.25
CA VAL A 15 31.24 -18.50 6.60
C VAL A 15 31.38 -19.86 7.29
N ALA A 16 31.41 -19.90 8.62
CA ALA A 16 31.49 -21.15 9.38
C ALA A 16 30.28 -22.08 9.13
N ARG A 17 29.09 -21.50 8.88
CA ARG A 17 27.86 -22.20 8.50
C ARG A 17 27.79 -22.56 7.01
N GLN A 18 28.83 -22.25 6.23
CA GLN A 18 28.89 -22.44 4.77
C GLN A 18 27.80 -21.71 3.97
N VAL A 19 27.18 -20.68 4.56
CA VAL A 19 26.16 -19.85 3.90
C VAL A 19 26.81 -18.79 3.01
N LEU A 20 28.02 -18.34 3.37
CA LEU A 20 28.78 -17.33 2.65
C LEU A 20 30.21 -17.83 2.39
N SER A 21 30.79 -17.58 1.22
CA SER A 21 32.21 -17.87 0.97
C SER A 21 33.11 -16.81 1.61
N ALA A 22 34.32 -17.19 2.01
CA ALA A 22 35.30 -16.24 2.58
C ALA A 22 35.63 -15.11 1.58
N GLU A 23 35.70 -15.43 0.28
CA GLU A 23 35.95 -14.47 -0.81
C GLU A 23 34.79 -13.47 -0.98
N ALA A 24 33.55 -13.95 -0.89
CA ALA A 24 32.36 -13.10 -0.94
C ALA A 24 32.28 -12.19 0.29
N LEU A 25 32.64 -12.70 1.47
CA LEU A 25 32.70 -11.90 2.70
C LEU A 25 33.70 -10.75 2.58
N ASP A 26 34.91 -11.02 2.10
CA ASP A 26 35.96 -9.99 1.93
C ASP A 26 35.53 -8.90 0.92
N THR A 27 34.84 -9.30 -0.14
CA THR A 27 34.26 -8.35 -1.10
C THR A 27 33.14 -7.51 -0.49
N ALA A 28 32.22 -8.13 0.24
CA ALA A 28 31.14 -7.45 0.94
C ALA A 28 31.67 -6.48 2.00
N LEU A 29 32.75 -6.82 2.73
CA LEU A 29 33.38 -5.94 3.72
C LEU A 29 34.01 -4.69 3.07
N ARG A 30 34.59 -4.82 1.87
CA ARG A 30 35.09 -3.66 1.11
C ARG A 30 33.95 -2.72 0.70
N GLN A 31 32.86 -3.28 0.16
CA GLN A 31 31.67 -2.52 -0.22
C GLN A 31 30.98 -1.89 0.98
N GLN A 32 30.90 -2.59 2.11
CA GLN A 32 30.33 -2.06 3.34
C GLN A 32 31.05 -0.77 3.77
N ARG A 33 32.38 -0.75 3.68
CA ARG A 33 33.19 0.44 4.02
C ARG A 33 32.98 1.59 3.05
N SER A 34 32.80 1.33 1.76
CA SER A 34 32.56 2.38 0.77
C SER A 34 31.16 2.99 0.89
N HIS A 35 30.14 2.17 1.20
CA HIS A 35 28.74 2.59 1.25
C HIS A 35 28.26 2.98 2.66
N GLN A 36 29.06 2.74 3.72
CA GLN A 36 28.71 2.99 5.13
C GLN A 36 27.39 2.33 5.57
N VAL A 37 27.09 1.15 5.03
CA VAL A 37 25.88 0.36 5.35
C VAL A 37 26.17 -0.75 6.35
N ARG A 38 25.13 -1.39 6.90
CA ARG A 38 25.31 -2.57 7.76
C ARG A 38 25.62 -3.79 6.89
N LEU A 39 26.61 -4.60 7.31
CA LEU A 39 27.03 -5.78 6.55
C LEU A 39 25.87 -6.75 6.25
N GLY A 40 25.01 -7.02 7.24
CA GLY A 40 23.87 -7.92 7.05
C GLY A 40 22.88 -7.41 5.99
N GLU A 41 22.58 -6.12 5.99
CA GLU A 41 21.69 -5.50 4.99
C GLU A 41 22.29 -5.57 3.58
N LEU A 42 23.60 -5.32 3.45
CA LEU A 42 24.31 -5.44 2.19
C LEU A 42 24.30 -6.88 1.65
N LEU A 43 24.58 -7.87 2.51
CA LEU A 43 24.60 -9.29 2.10
C LEU A 43 23.24 -9.77 1.59
N VAL A 44 22.15 -9.31 2.22
CA VAL A 44 20.77 -9.61 1.78
C VAL A 44 20.44 -8.88 0.49
N ALA A 45 20.80 -7.60 0.37
CA ALA A 45 20.52 -6.78 -0.81
C ALA A 45 21.22 -7.30 -2.08
N GLU A 46 22.45 -7.82 -1.95
CA GLU A 46 23.22 -8.44 -3.03
C GLU A 46 22.81 -9.89 -3.30
N GLY A 47 21.85 -10.44 -2.54
CA GLY A 47 21.39 -11.83 -2.70
C GLY A 47 22.44 -12.89 -2.32
N LEU A 48 23.49 -12.50 -1.60
CA LEU A 48 24.57 -13.39 -1.18
C LEU A 48 24.16 -14.29 -0.02
N VAL A 49 23.25 -13.81 0.82
CA VAL A 49 22.77 -14.53 2.01
C VAL A 49 21.25 -14.32 2.12
N PRO A 50 20.46 -15.38 2.35
CA PRO A 50 19.03 -15.22 2.61
C PRO A 50 18.79 -14.44 3.91
N GLU A 51 17.74 -13.62 3.92
CA GLU A 51 17.41 -12.77 5.06
C GLU A 51 17.25 -13.57 6.36
N GLU A 52 16.65 -14.77 6.30
CA GLU A 52 16.43 -15.63 7.47
C GLU A 52 17.72 -16.05 8.18
N GLU A 53 18.83 -16.26 7.45
CA GLU A 53 20.10 -16.67 8.05
C GLU A 53 20.72 -15.53 8.85
N VAL A 54 20.67 -14.30 8.32
CA VAL A 54 21.09 -13.10 9.06
C VAL A 54 20.25 -12.92 10.33
N TRP A 55 18.93 -13.11 10.24
CA TRP A 55 18.04 -12.97 11.39
C TRP A 55 18.16 -14.10 12.40
N ARG A 56 18.49 -15.33 11.99
CA ARG A 56 18.81 -16.43 12.91
C ARG A 56 20.03 -16.09 13.76
N ASP A 57 21.06 -15.59 13.10
CA ASP A 57 22.29 -15.11 13.71
C ASP A 57 22.06 -13.93 14.68
N LEU A 58 21.13 -13.01 14.38
CA LEU A 58 20.74 -11.91 15.26
C LEU A 58 19.89 -12.36 16.45
N ALA A 59 18.91 -13.23 16.20
CA ALA A 59 18.02 -13.78 17.22
C ALA A 59 18.80 -14.52 18.32
N GLU A 60 19.82 -15.30 17.94
CA GLU A 60 20.74 -15.93 18.88
C GLU A 60 21.52 -14.92 19.75
N ARG A 61 21.95 -13.79 19.18
CA ARG A 61 22.66 -12.75 19.95
C ARG A 61 21.76 -12.04 20.94
N TRP A 62 20.49 -11.89 20.60
CA TRP A 62 19.49 -11.25 21.44
C TRP A 62 18.82 -12.20 22.44
N ASP A 63 19.19 -13.49 22.41
CA ASP A 63 18.58 -14.55 23.23
C ASP A 63 17.05 -14.61 23.08
N VAL A 64 16.57 -14.46 21.84
CA VAL A 64 15.15 -14.55 21.49
C VAL A 64 14.92 -15.56 20.38
N PRO A 65 13.81 -16.30 20.40
CA PRO A 65 13.45 -17.21 19.31
C PRO A 65 13.10 -16.45 18.02
N LEU A 66 13.58 -16.95 16.89
CA LEU A 66 13.14 -16.52 15.55
C LEU A 66 11.81 -17.21 15.19
N VAL A 67 10.84 -16.45 14.69
CA VAL A 67 9.55 -16.96 14.22
C VAL A 67 9.35 -16.63 12.74
N ASP A 68 8.80 -17.59 11.99
CA ASP A 68 8.33 -17.38 10.64
C ASP A 68 6.82 -17.08 10.66
N LEU A 69 6.47 -15.81 10.42
CA LEU A 69 5.09 -15.35 10.40
C LEU A 69 4.34 -15.74 9.11
N GLY A 70 5.05 -16.09 8.03
CA GLY A 70 4.44 -16.46 6.75
C GLY A 70 3.88 -17.88 6.75
N ALA A 71 4.50 -18.78 7.52
CA ALA A 71 4.12 -20.19 7.59
C ALA A 71 2.99 -20.50 8.60
N MET A 72 2.46 -19.50 9.31
CA MET A 72 1.54 -19.73 10.43
C MET A 72 0.28 -18.87 10.38
N GLU A 73 -0.82 -19.43 10.91
CA GLU A 73 -2.05 -18.69 11.12
C GLU A 73 -1.97 -17.81 12.38
N ILE A 74 -2.28 -16.53 12.21
CA ILE A 74 -2.28 -15.55 13.30
C ILE A 74 -3.64 -15.59 14.00
N SER A 75 -3.67 -16.13 15.21
CA SER A 75 -4.91 -16.41 15.93
C SER A 75 -5.45 -15.22 16.72
N SER A 76 -4.60 -14.24 17.05
CA SER A 76 -4.94 -13.22 18.06
C SER A 76 -4.30 -11.85 17.80
N PRO A 77 -4.59 -11.22 16.65
CA PRO A 77 -3.94 -9.96 16.25
C PRO A 77 -4.21 -8.77 17.20
N GLY A 78 -5.29 -8.82 17.99
CA GLY A 78 -5.65 -7.78 18.98
C GLY A 78 -5.20 -8.06 20.41
N ALA A 79 -4.55 -9.20 20.70
CA ALA A 79 -4.31 -9.66 22.07
C ALA A 79 -3.41 -8.72 22.91
N ALA A 80 -2.55 -7.93 22.26
CA ALA A 80 -1.68 -6.95 22.92
C ALA A 80 -2.37 -5.62 23.28
N GLY A 81 -3.66 -5.44 22.93
CA GLY A 81 -4.34 -4.15 23.09
C GLY A 81 -3.74 -3.02 22.23
N LEU A 82 -3.00 -3.40 21.19
CA LEU A 82 -2.27 -2.48 20.32
C LEU A 82 -3.16 -2.05 19.15
N ALA A 83 -3.21 -0.74 18.87
CA ALA A 83 -3.87 -0.26 17.66
C ALA A 83 -3.08 -0.67 16.41
N PRO A 84 -3.73 -0.96 15.27
CA PRO A 84 -3.06 -1.32 14.02
C PRO A 84 -1.98 -0.32 13.59
N ALA A 85 -2.26 0.98 13.75
CA ALA A 85 -1.33 2.05 13.42
C ALA A 85 -0.07 2.00 14.29
N ASP A 86 -0.21 1.67 15.57
CA ASP A 86 0.92 1.51 16.49
C ASP A 86 1.72 0.24 16.14
N ALA A 87 1.04 -0.86 15.81
CA ALA A 87 1.69 -2.09 15.37
C ALA A 87 2.59 -1.86 14.15
N VAL A 88 2.07 -1.17 13.13
CA VAL A 88 2.82 -0.80 11.92
C VAL A 88 3.98 0.13 12.25
N ARG A 89 3.72 1.21 13.00
CA ARG A 89 4.74 2.21 13.35
C ARG A 89 5.90 1.61 14.13
N LEU A 90 5.61 0.70 15.05
CA LEU A 90 6.61 0.08 15.93
C LEU A 90 7.24 -1.17 15.31
N GLY A 91 6.78 -1.62 14.14
CA GLY A 91 7.34 -2.82 13.49
C GLY A 91 7.10 -4.11 14.28
N VAL A 92 5.91 -4.27 14.84
CA VAL A 92 5.53 -5.43 15.69
C VAL A 92 4.23 -6.07 15.23
N VAL A 93 4.07 -7.36 15.53
CA VAL A 93 2.85 -8.13 15.27
C VAL A 93 2.57 -9.09 16.43
N PRO A 94 1.47 -8.90 17.17
CA PRO A 94 0.93 -9.93 18.04
C PRO A 94 0.39 -11.07 17.18
N PHE A 95 0.95 -12.27 17.32
CA PHE A 95 0.60 -13.39 16.42
C PHE A 95 -0.11 -14.54 17.14
N LYS A 96 0.04 -14.67 18.46
CA LYS A 96 -0.56 -15.75 19.23
C LYS A 96 -0.79 -15.33 20.68
N GLN A 97 -1.81 -15.90 21.31
CA GLN A 97 -2.01 -15.82 22.76
C GLN A 97 -2.13 -17.24 23.30
N ARG A 98 -1.35 -17.57 24.32
CA ARG A 98 -1.34 -18.90 24.95
C ARG A 98 -1.11 -18.77 26.45
N ASP A 99 -1.92 -19.46 27.24
CA ASP A 99 -1.79 -19.53 28.70
C ASP A 99 -1.73 -18.14 29.38
N GLY A 100 -2.50 -17.17 28.85
CA GLY A 100 -2.50 -15.80 29.34
C GLY A 100 -1.29 -14.95 28.93
N VAL A 101 -0.39 -15.47 28.10
CA VAL A 101 0.78 -14.76 27.56
C VAL A 101 0.55 -14.40 26.09
N VAL A 102 0.86 -13.16 25.71
CA VAL A 102 0.80 -12.69 24.32
C VAL A 102 2.17 -12.82 23.67
N TRP A 103 2.21 -13.49 22.52
CA TRP A 103 3.43 -13.67 21.74
C TRP A 103 3.49 -12.60 20.66
N ILE A 104 4.59 -11.83 20.69
CA ILE A 104 4.81 -10.69 19.82
C ILE A 104 6.05 -10.95 18.99
N ALA A 105 5.91 -10.85 17.68
CA ALA A 105 7.02 -10.81 16.75
C ALA A 105 7.42 -9.36 16.48
N ALA A 106 8.71 -9.07 16.53
CA ALA A 106 9.25 -7.74 16.28
C ALA A 106 10.43 -7.81 15.32
N ALA A 107 10.56 -6.78 14.48
CA ALA A 107 11.75 -6.60 13.65
C ALA A 107 12.98 -6.25 14.51
N ASP A 108 12.84 -5.46 15.58
CA ASP A 108 13.90 -5.28 16.57
C ASP A 108 13.34 -5.58 17.96
N PRO A 109 13.53 -6.82 18.48
CA PRO A 109 13.04 -7.20 19.79
C PRO A 109 13.88 -6.63 20.93
N THR A 110 14.96 -5.87 20.66
CA THR A 110 15.83 -5.26 21.68
C THR A 110 15.61 -3.79 21.93
N ASP A 111 14.71 -3.16 21.16
CA ASP A 111 14.32 -1.78 21.39
C ASP A 111 13.49 -1.65 22.68
N ASP A 112 14.14 -1.17 23.75
CA ASP A 112 13.49 -0.96 25.06
C ASP A 112 12.34 0.04 24.98
N GLY A 113 12.41 1.05 24.10
CA GLY A 113 11.31 2.01 23.92
C GLY A 113 10.06 1.36 23.34
N VAL A 114 10.23 0.46 22.36
CA VAL A 114 9.13 -0.35 21.82
C VAL A 114 8.59 -1.29 22.90
N ARG A 115 9.47 -1.95 23.65
CA ARG A 115 9.07 -2.87 24.73
C ARG A 115 8.25 -2.20 25.80
N ASP A 116 8.71 -1.06 26.30
CA ASP A 116 8.03 -0.30 27.35
C ASP A 116 6.68 0.22 26.87
N PHE A 117 6.60 0.73 25.63
CA PHE A 117 5.36 1.24 25.06
C PHE A 117 4.27 0.17 24.98
N ILE A 118 4.62 -1.05 24.54
CA ILE A 118 3.66 -2.15 24.41
C ILE A 118 3.35 -2.73 25.78
N THR A 119 4.34 -2.88 26.66
CA THR A 119 4.13 -3.39 28.02
C THR A 119 3.19 -2.50 28.81
N ALA A 120 3.28 -1.17 28.68
CA ALA A 120 2.39 -0.23 29.36
C ALA A 120 0.92 -0.32 28.89
N ARG A 121 0.67 -0.80 27.67
CA ARG A 121 -0.68 -0.95 27.10
C ARG A 121 -1.23 -2.36 27.21
N SER A 122 -0.34 -3.36 27.18
CA SER A 122 -0.71 -4.76 27.31
C SER A 122 -1.17 -5.04 28.74
N ARG A 123 -2.33 -5.68 28.87
CA ARG A 123 -2.83 -6.18 30.16
C ARG A 123 -2.28 -7.56 30.51
N LEU A 124 -1.54 -8.16 29.59
CA LEU A 124 -1.04 -9.53 29.67
C LEU A 124 0.48 -9.55 29.55
N PRO A 125 1.16 -10.53 30.19
CA PRO A 125 2.58 -10.73 30.01
C PRO A 125 2.92 -10.97 28.54
N LEU A 126 4.07 -10.44 28.11
CA LEU A 126 4.54 -10.47 26.73
C LEU A 126 5.71 -11.44 26.59
N ARG A 127 5.70 -12.23 25.52
CA ARG A 127 6.83 -13.04 25.07
C ARG A 127 7.27 -12.56 23.70
N TRP A 128 8.55 -12.22 23.59
CA TRP A 128 9.13 -11.63 22.40
C TRP A 128 9.75 -12.69 21.48
N PHE A 129 9.56 -12.49 20.18
CA PHE A 129 10.12 -13.28 19.10
C PHE A 129 10.74 -12.32 18.09
N ALA A 130 11.90 -12.68 17.55
CA ALA A 130 12.44 -12.00 16.39
C ALA A 130 11.70 -12.47 15.13
N ALA A 131 11.46 -11.57 14.19
CA ALA A 131 10.99 -11.92 12.86
C ALA A 131 11.63 -10.99 11.84
N THR A 132 11.76 -11.44 10.59
CA THR A 132 12.33 -10.60 9.54
C THR A 132 11.43 -9.38 9.28
N PRO A 133 11.99 -8.19 8.99
CA PRO A 133 11.24 -7.00 8.62
C PRO A 133 10.23 -7.26 7.49
N THR A 134 10.62 -8.11 6.54
CA THR A 134 9.77 -8.55 5.43
C THR A 134 8.57 -9.36 5.94
N ALA A 135 8.79 -10.35 6.82
CA ALA A 135 7.72 -11.16 7.39
C ALA A 135 6.78 -10.33 8.28
N VAL A 136 7.32 -9.43 9.10
CA VAL A 136 6.53 -8.50 9.93
C VAL A 136 5.65 -7.62 9.06
N ARG A 137 6.21 -7.01 8.01
CA ARG A 137 5.44 -6.15 7.09
C ARG A 137 4.37 -6.92 6.35
N ALA A 138 4.68 -8.12 5.87
CA ALA A 138 3.71 -8.99 5.20
C ALA A 138 2.55 -9.36 6.14
N ALA A 139 2.86 -9.72 7.38
CA ALA A 139 1.85 -10.03 8.40
C ALA A 139 0.99 -8.80 8.76
N GLN A 140 1.58 -7.60 8.86
CA GLN A 140 0.82 -6.38 9.10
C GLN A 140 -0.12 -6.06 7.94
N LEU A 141 0.32 -6.26 6.70
CA LEU A 141 -0.52 -6.05 5.52
C LEU A 141 -1.66 -7.06 5.45
N SER A 142 -1.41 -8.33 5.77
CA SER A 142 -2.46 -9.36 5.76
C SER A 142 -3.48 -9.14 6.88
N LEU A 143 -3.04 -8.75 8.08
CA LEU A 143 -3.90 -8.53 9.24
C LEU A 143 -4.65 -7.20 9.20
N PHE A 144 -3.96 -6.12 8.85
CA PHE A 144 -4.46 -4.76 8.97
C PHE A 144 -4.76 -4.12 7.61
N GLY A 145 -4.54 -4.81 6.49
CA GLY A 145 -4.69 -4.25 5.14
C GLY A 145 -6.01 -3.55 4.91
N GLY A 146 -7.14 -4.15 5.34
CA GLY A 146 -8.46 -3.51 5.22
C GLY A 146 -8.60 -2.23 6.04
N GLN A 147 -8.06 -2.21 7.27
CA GLN A 147 -8.12 -1.03 8.15
C GLN A 147 -7.12 0.05 7.73
N LEU A 148 -5.94 -0.33 7.26
CA LEU A 148 -4.92 0.58 6.72
C LEU A 148 -5.37 1.19 5.39
N ALA A 149 -6.03 0.42 4.52
CA ALA A 149 -6.60 0.93 3.28
C ALA A 149 -7.76 1.89 3.56
N ALA A 150 -8.68 1.53 4.46
CA ALA A 150 -9.75 2.43 4.89
C ALA A 150 -9.19 3.72 5.51
N ALA A 151 -8.23 3.59 6.44
CA ALA A 151 -7.57 4.73 7.05
C ALA A 151 -6.80 5.59 6.04
N ALA A 152 -6.18 5.01 5.00
CA ALA A 152 -5.50 5.75 3.95
C ALA A 152 -6.49 6.49 3.03
N VAL A 153 -7.62 5.87 2.69
CA VAL A 153 -8.70 6.51 1.93
C VAL A 153 -9.28 7.67 2.73
N THR A 154 -9.63 7.46 4.00
CA THR A 154 -10.19 8.51 4.86
C THR A 154 -9.16 9.59 5.20
N ALA A 155 -7.89 9.24 5.42
CA ALA A 155 -6.83 10.23 5.61
C ALA A 155 -6.61 11.09 4.36
N LEU A 156 -6.88 10.56 3.15
CA LEU A 156 -6.90 11.37 1.94
C LEU A 156 -8.08 12.36 1.96
N GLN A 157 -9.25 11.95 2.45
CA GLN A 157 -10.40 12.85 2.64
C GLN A 157 -10.08 13.99 3.61
N ASP A 158 -9.40 13.68 4.73
CA ASP A 158 -9.04 14.67 5.75
C ASP A 158 -7.92 15.63 5.29
N ARG A 159 -6.94 15.13 4.53
CA ARG A 159 -5.79 15.93 4.07
C ARG A 159 -6.03 16.71 2.78
N HIS A 160 -6.81 16.13 1.88
CA HIS A 160 -7.13 16.68 0.56
C HIS A 160 -8.65 16.63 0.29
N PRO A 161 -9.45 17.39 1.05
CA PRO A 161 -10.90 17.43 0.87
C PRO A 161 -11.30 17.86 -0.55
N GLU A 162 -10.48 18.68 -1.21
CA GLU A 162 -10.67 19.08 -2.62
C GLU A 162 -10.49 17.93 -3.63
N ALA A 163 -9.77 16.87 -3.28
CA ALA A 163 -9.60 15.67 -4.12
C ALA A 163 -10.64 14.57 -3.81
N SER A 164 -11.45 14.76 -2.76
CA SER A 164 -12.52 13.85 -2.37
C SER A 164 -13.83 14.25 -3.04
N ALA A 165 -14.39 13.38 -3.89
CA ALA A 165 -15.67 13.60 -4.58
C ALA A 165 -16.90 13.47 -3.65
N GLU A 166 -16.76 13.83 -2.37
CA GLU A 166 -17.81 13.72 -1.35
C GLU A 166 -18.87 14.82 -1.48
N ARG A 167 -18.50 16.00 -2.00
CA ARG A 167 -19.45 17.07 -2.35
C ARG A 167 -19.42 17.39 -3.84
N GLN A 168 -20.16 16.60 -4.62
CA GLN A 168 -20.28 16.81 -6.07
C GLN A 168 -21.08 18.06 -6.45
N LEU A 169 -21.93 18.57 -5.54
CA LEU A 169 -22.75 19.78 -5.76
C LEU A 169 -22.73 20.66 -4.51
N SER A 170 -22.44 21.95 -4.68
CA SER A 170 -22.65 22.93 -3.61
C SER A 170 -24.14 23.09 -3.30
N PRO A 171 -24.54 23.45 -2.06
CA PRO A 171 -25.95 23.66 -1.71
C PRO A 171 -26.61 24.81 -2.49
N ARG A 172 -25.82 25.71 -3.11
CA ARG A 172 -26.33 26.71 -4.06
C ARG A 172 -26.62 26.08 -5.42
N GLN A 173 -25.70 25.29 -5.97
CA GLN A 173 -25.90 24.58 -7.23
C GLN A 173 -27.05 23.57 -7.15
N ALA A 174 -27.20 22.84 -6.04
CA ALA A 174 -28.33 21.94 -5.83
C ALA A 174 -29.67 22.69 -5.83
N ARG A 175 -29.76 23.87 -5.19
CA ARG A 175 -30.97 24.71 -5.22
C ARG A 175 -31.25 25.26 -6.62
N ILE A 176 -30.21 25.70 -7.35
CA ILE A 176 -30.35 26.19 -8.73
C ILE A 176 -30.83 25.06 -9.65
N ALA A 177 -30.24 23.87 -9.53
CA ALA A 177 -30.64 22.70 -10.30
C ALA A 177 -32.09 22.30 -9.99
N LEU A 178 -32.45 22.24 -8.71
CA LEU A 178 -33.81 21.93 -8.29
C LEU A 178 -34.81 22.97 -8.79
N SER A 179 -34.48 24.27 -8.72
CA SER A 179 -35.33 25.33 -9.24
C SER A 179 -35.47 25.28 -10.76
N ALA A 180 -34.40 24.94 -11.48
CA ALA A 180 -34.44 24.78 -12.94
C ALA A 180 -35.32 23.58 -13.34
N VAL A 181 -35.20 22.46 -12.63
CA VAL A 181 -36.06 21.28 -12.83
C VAL A 181 -37.53 21.62 -12.54
N ALA A 182 -37.82 22.29 -11.42
CA ALA A 182 -39.18 22.70 -11.09
C ALA A 182 -39.79 23.65 -12.12
N LEU A 183 -38.99 24.61 -12.62
CA LEU A 183 -39.41 25.53 -13.68
C LEU A 183 -39.69 24.79 -15.00
N ALA A 184 -38.82 23.84 -15.37
CA ALA A 184 -39.02 23.02 -16.56
C ALA A 184 -40.31 22.18 -16.48
N VAL A 185 -40.60 21.58 -15.31
CA VAL A 185 -41.84 20.84 -15.06
C VAL A 185 -43.06 21.76 -15.13
N ALA A 186 -43.01 22.94 -14.51
CA ALA A 186 -44.09 23.92 -14.57
C ALA A 186 -44.36 24.40 -16.01
N ALA A 187 -43.30 24.69 -16.78
CA ALA A 187 -43.42 25.05 -18.19
C ALA A 187 -44.07 23.93 -19.00
N LEU A 188 -43.74 22.66 -18.73
CA LEU A 188 -44.33 21.51 -19.41
C LEU A 188 -45.82 21.32 -19.07
N ILE A 189 -46.25 21.67 -17.86
CA ILE A 189 -47.65 21.60 -17.44
C ILE A 189 -48.47 22.74 -18.06
N ILE A 190 -47.97 23.98 -17.95
CA ILE A 190 -48.71 25.17 -18.36
C ILE A 190 -48.72 25.30 -19.89
N TRP A 191 -47.59 25.05 -20.55
CA TRP A 191 -47.38 25.25 -22.00
C TRP A 191 -47.13 23.95 -22.75
N ARG A 192 -47.79 22.86 -22.32
CA ARG A 192 -47.73 21.51 -22.90
C ARG A 192 -47.55 21.47 -24.41
N GLY A 193 -48.41 22.15 -25.17
CA GLY A 193 -48.39 22.11 -26.64
C GLY A 193 -47.17 22.81 -27.24
N ALA A 194 -46.91 24.05 -26.81
CA ALA A 194 -45.82 24.86 -27.35
C ALA A 194 -44.44 24.28 -27.01
N VAL A 195 -44.26 23.76 -25.79
CA VAL A 195 -43.00 23.14 -25.33
C VAL A 195 -42.71 21.86 -26.11
N LEU A 196 -43.72 21.01 -26.36
CA LEU A 196 -43.55 19.80 -27.16
C LEU A 196 -43.18 20.11 -28.62
N ILE A 197 -43.84 21.12 -29.23
CA ILE A 197 -43.52 21.54 -30.60
C ILE A 197 -42.10 22.09 -30.68
N ALA A 198 -41.70 22.96 -29.74
CA ALA A 198 -40.36 23.51 -29.68
C ALA A 198 -39.30 22.41 -29.48
N ALA A 199 -39.55 21.45 -28.57
CA ALA A 199 -38.65 20.32 -28.32
C ALA A 199 -38.50 19.42 -29.56
N MET A 200 -39.60 19.05 -30.22
CA MET A 200 -39.56 18.27 -31.47
C MET A 200 -38.84 19.02 -32.59
N SER A 201 -39.09 20.33 -32.73
CA SER A 201 -38.42 21.17 -33.72
C SER A 201 -36.91 21.23 -33.47
N LEU A 202 -36.49 21.36 -32.21
CA LEU A 202 -35.07 21.34 -31.83
C LEU A 202 -34.41 20.00 -32.17
N VAL A 203 -35.07 18.89 -31.87
CA VAL A 203 -34.58 17.55 -32.22
C VAL A 203 -34.41 17.42 -33.73
N VAL A 204 -35.40 17.84 -34.53
CA VAL A 204 -35.32 17.81 -35.99
C VAL A 204 -34.14 18.62 -36.51
N VAL A 205 -33.94 19.84 -36.01
CA VAL A 205 -32.81 20.69 -36.40
C VAL A 205 -31.47 20.03 -36.03
N MET A 206 -31.36 19.48 -34.82
CA MET A 206 -30.14 18.80 -34.38
C MET A 206 -29.80 17.60 -35.26
N TYR A 207 -30.80 16.79 -35.62
CA TYR A 207 -30.62 15.68 -36.56
C TYR A 207 -30.23 16.15 -37.97
N ALA A 208 -30.83 17.25 -38.46
CA ALA A 208 -30.47 17.82 -39.76
C ALA A 208 -29.01 18.30 -39.79
N VAL A 209 -28.55 18.97 -38.73
CA VAL A 209 -27.15 19.40 -38.59
C VAL A 209 -26.22 18.19 -38.52
N TRP A 210 -26.55 17.18 -37.73
CA TRP A 210 -25.76 15.96 -37.61
C TRP A 210 -25.66 15.20 -38.95
N LEU A 211 -26.78 15.10 -39.68
CA LEU A 211 -26.82 14.47 -40.99
C LEU A 211 -26.00 15.25 -42.03
N ALA A 212 -26.13 16.57 -42.06
CA ALA A 212 -25.35 17.44 -42.95
C ALA A 212 -23.85 17.31 -42.67
N PHE A 213 -23.46 17.33 -41.38
CA PHE A 213 -22.08 17.10 -40.95
C PHE A 213 -21.57 15.74 -41.43
N ARG A 214 -22.31 14.67 -41.16
CA ARG A 214 -21.95 13.31 -41.58
C ARG A 214 -21.81 13.20 -43.10
N THR A 215 -22.74 13.79 -43.85
CA THR A 215 -22.72 13.78 -45.32
C THR A 215 -21.53 14.56 -45.86
N HIS A 216 -21.21 15.71 -45.27
CA HIS A 216 -20.04 16.52 -45.62
C HIS A 216 -18.72 15.77 -45.40
N VAL A 217 -18.60 15.05 -44.29
CA VAL A 217 -17.43 14.20 -43.99
C VAL A 217 -17.29 13.08 -45.02
N ILE A 218 -18.38 12.38 -45.37
CA ILE A 218 -18.35 11.30 -46.37
C ILE A 218 -17.96 11.83 -47.75
N VAL A 219 -18.54 12.95 -48.19
CA VAL A 219 -18.23 13.55 -49.50
C VAL A 219 -16.78 14.05 -49.57
N ARG A 220 -16.27 14.68 -48.51
CA ARG A 220 -14.86 15.08 -48.46
C ARG A 220 -13.92 13.87 -48.41
N GLY A 221 -14.27 12.83 -47.65
CA GLY A 221 -13.51 11.58 -47.62
C GLY A 221 -13.43 10.89 -48.98
N ALA A 222 -14.55 10.81 -49.71
CA ALA A 222 -14.60 10.21 -51.04
C ALA A 222 -13.78 10.99 -52.10
N ARG A 223 -13.75 12.33 -52.03
CA ARG A 223 -12.95 13.17 -52.94
C ARG A 223 -11.46 13.17 -52.62
N ALA A 224 -11.08 12.97 -51.37
CA ALA A 224 -9.68 12.84 -50.98
C ALA A 224 -9.08 11.50 -51.45
N GLY A 225 -9.87 10.41 -51.39
CA GLY A 225 -9.43 9.08 -51.83
C GLY A 225 -9.30 8.89 -53.36
N SER A 226 -9.94 9.74 -54.17
CA SER A 226 -9.83 9.66 -55.65
C SER A 226 -8.67 10.47 -56.25
N GLY A 227 -7.90 11.18 -55.42
CA GLY A 227 -6.83 12.09 -55.86
C GLY A 227 -5.41 11.49 -55.79
N GLU A 228 -5.18 10.44 -55.00
CA GLU A 228 -3.85 9.82 -54.84
C GLU A 228 -3.56 8.72 -55.88
N ASP A 229 -4.57 8.15 -56.55
CA ASP A 229 -4.39 7.08 -57.54
C ASP A 229 -4.05 7.56 -58.96
N VAL A 230 -3.88 8.87 -59.21
CA VAL A 230 -3.55 9.42 -60.55
C VAL A 230 -2.14 10.05 -60.59
N ALA A 231 -1.40 10.09 -59.48
CA ALA A 231 -0.06 10.69 -59.41
C ALA A 231 1.10 9.66 -59.43
N SER A 232 0.82 8.37 -59.63
CA SER A 232 1.84 7.29 -59.64
C SER A 232 1.84 6.43 -60.92
N ALA A 233 1.45 7.00 -62.06
CA ALA A 233 1.66 6.41 -63.39
C ALA A 233 2.65 7.25 -64.22
#